data_AF-A0A960ECB0-F1
#
_entry.id   AF-A0A960ECB0-F1
#
_cell.length_a   1.000
_cell.length_b   1.000
_cell.length_c   1.000
_cell.angle_alpha   90.00
_cell.angle_beta   90.00
_cell.angle_gamma   90.00
#
_symmetry.space_group_name_H-M   'P 1'
#
loop_
_entity.id
_entity.type
_entity.pdbx_description
1 polymer ?
#
loop_
_entity_poly.entity_id
_entity_poly.type
_entity_poly.pdbx_seq_one_letter_code
_entity_poly.pdbx_strand_id
1 'polypeptide(L)'
;LANAAGWIFTEMGRQPWVVAPNPDGLPEVRLLTRDAVSAAVSAPMAITTLVGFTLIYGALMVVELKLLKRYVMAGPEAVMPHDPAGGPPDGDAGGRGGGSGEGPSDDREAALLAFAY
;
A
#
# COMPACT_ATOMS: atom_id res chain seq x y z
N LEU A 1 12.81 -3.64 6.11
CA LEU A 1 13.61 -4.29 7.19
C LEU A 1 13.64 -3.46 8.47
N ALA A 2 14.12 -2.20 8.46
CA ALA A 2 14.17 -1.36 9.66
C ALA A 2 12.81 -1.18 10.37
N ASN A 3 11.72 -1.06 9.60
CA ASN A 3 10.36 -0.97 10.14
C ASN A 3 9.98 -2.23 10.96
N ALA A 4 10.11 -3.42 10.37
CA ALA A 4 9.81 -4.68 11.07
C ALA A 4 10.74 -4.92 12.26
N ALA A 5 12.03 -4.62 12.14
CA ALA A 5 13.00 -4.80 13.21
C ALA A 5 12.69 -3.90 14.43
N GLY A 6 12.26 -2.65 14.22
CA GLY A 6 11.85 -1.76 15.31
C GLY A 6 10.64 -2.29 16.09
N TRP A 7 9.64 -2.82 15.38
CA TRP A 7 8.49 -3.49 16.00
C TRP A 7 8.90 -4.75 16.77
N ILE A 8 9.74 -5.61 16.17
CA ILE A 8 10.20 -6.83 16.86
C ILE A 8 10.97 -6.48 18.14
N PHE A 9 11.87 -5.48 18.09
CA PHE A 9 12.64 -5.07 19.26
C PHE A 9 11.74 -4.61 20.41
N THR A 10 10.72 -3.80 20.13
CA THR A 10 9.79 -3.30 21.15
C THR A 10 8.85 -4.39 21.67
N GLU A 11 8.40 -5.30 20.81
CA GLU A 11 7.57 -6.46 21.20
C GLU A 11 8.35 -7.50 22.03
N MET A 12 9.59 -7.80 21.65
CA MET A 12 10.44 -8.73 22.40
C MET A 12 10.98 -8.09 23.68
N GLY A 13 11.27 -6.79 23.65
CA GLY A 13 11.79 -6.03 24.80
C GLY A 13 10.81 -5.92 25.96
N ARG A 14 9.49 -6.06 25.70
CA ARG A 14 8.47 -6.05 26.76
C ARG A 14 8.17 -7.44 27.36
N GLN A 15 8.73 -8.53 26.82
CA GLN A 15 8.60 -9.85 27.45
C GLN A 15 9.28 -9.84 28.84
N PRO A 16 8.70 -10.46 29.87
CA PRO A 16 7.58 -11.43 29.87
C PRO A 16 6.19 -10.82 30.08
N TRP A 17 6.00 -9.52 29.85
CA TRP A 17 4.78 -8.80 30.22
C TRP A 17 3.87 -8.53 29.02
N VAL A 18 2.58 -8.76 29.22
CA VAL A 18 1.52 -8.14 28.40
C VAL A 18 1.20 -6.76 28.95
N VAL A 19 1.04 -6.68 30.28
CA VAL A 19 0.85 -5.43 31.02
C VAL A 19 1.91 -5.37 32.11
N ALA A 20 2.87 -4.45 31.95
CA ALA A 20 3.95 -4.26 32.90
C ALA A 20 3.42 -3.55 34.17
N PRO A 21 3.93 -3.90 35.37
CA PRO A 21 3.54 -3.25 36.61
C PRO A 21 4.01 -1.79 36.62
N ASN A 22 3.13 -0.88 37.04
CA ASN A 22 3.43 0.53 37.20
C ASN A 22 3.86 0.83 38.66
N PRO A 23 5.06 1.37 38.93
CA PRO A 23 5.53 1.69 40.28
C PRO A 23 4.62 2.67 41.05
N ASP A 24 4.04 3.63 40.32
CA ASP A 24 3.15 4.65 40.88
C ASP A 24 1.65 4.29 40.73
N GLY A 25 1.36 3.11 40.19
CA GLY A 25 0.01 2.67 39.84
C GLY A 25 -0.56 1.62 40.79
N LEU A 26 -1.69 1.04 40.39
CA LEU A 26 -2.29 -0.07 41.12
C LEU A 26 -1.45 -1.35 40.89
N PRO A 27 -0.88 -1.96 41.94
CA PRO A 27 0.01 -3.13 41.80
C PRO A 27 -0.70 -4.39 41.29
N GLU A 28 -2.04 -4.43 41.40
CA GLU A 28 -2.92 -5.48 40.88
C GLU A 28 -2.98 -5.47 39.34
N VAL A 29 -2.74 -4.31 38.70
CA VAL A 29 -2.85 -4.14 37.24
C VAL A 29 -1.55 -4.59 36.57
N ARG A 30 -1.39 -5.91 36.45
CA ARG A 30 -0.28 -6.54 35.75
C ARG A 30 -0.73 -7.86 35.11
N LEU A 31 -0.13 -8.21 33.98
CA LEU A 31 -0.43 -9.47 33.28
C LEU A 31 0.81 -10.00 32.58
N LEU A 32 1.18 -11.25 32.89
CA LEU A 32 2.27 -11.96 32.23
C LEU A 32 1.80 -12.56 30.91
N THR A 33 2.71 -12.67 29.93
CA THR A 33 2.43 -13.29 28.62
C THR A 33 1.96 -14.73 28.75
N ARG A 34 2.52 -15.49 29.71
CA ARG A 34 2.13 -16.89 29.95
C ARG A 34 0.70 -17.05 30.46
N ASP A 35 0.19 -16.04 31.17
CA ASP A 35 -1.14 -16.07 31.78
C ASP A 35 -2.21 -15.48 30.84
N ALA A 36 -1.77 -14.83 29.75
CA ALA A 36 -2.64 -14.19 28.77
C ALA A 36 -3.13 -15.15 27.66
N VAL A 37 -2.81 -16.44 27.75
CA VAL A 37 -3.27 -17.46 26.78
C VAL A 37 -4.69 -17.92 27.11
N SER A 38 -5.52 -18.12 26.07
CA SER A 38 -6.91 -18.55 26.25
C SER A 38 -7.00 -20.02 26.66
N ALA A 39 -7.67 -20.31 27.78
CA ALA A 39 -7.92 -21.68 28.24
C ALA A 39 -8.88 -22.46 27.32
N ALA A 40 -9.68 -21.77 26.50
CA ALA A 40 -10.62 -22.41 25.57
C ALA A 40 -9.96 -22.93 24.29
N VAL A 41 -8.73 -22.48 23.98
CA VAL A 41 -8.04 -22.81 22.72
C VAL A 41 -6.99 -23.88 22.99
N SER A 42 -7.18 -25.06 22.42
CA SER A 42 -6.20 -26.15 22.50
C SER A 42 -5.03 -25.93 21.52
N ALA A 43 -3.88 -26.53 21.81
CA ALA A 43 -2.69 -26.42 20.97
C ALA A 43 -2.92 -26.87 19.50
N PRO A 44 -3.63 -27.99 19.21
CA PRO A 44 -3.92 -28.39 17.84
C PRO A 44 -4.80 -27.36 17.10
N MET A 45 -5.76 -26.73 17.79
CA MET A 45 -6.60 -25.70 17.21
C MET A 45 -5.78 -24.48 16.80
N ALA A 46 -4.89 -24.01 17.69
CA ALA A 46 -3.99 -22.89 17.41
C ALA A 46 -3.03 -23.18 16.24
N ILE A 47 -2.47 -24.39 16.16
CA ILE A 47 -1.57 -24.77 15.06
C ILE A 47 -2.35 -24.82 13.74
N THR A 48 -3.55 -25.40 13.74
CA THR A 48 -4.38 -25.52 12.53
C THR A 48 -4.72 -24.14 11.97
N THR A 49 -5.14 -23.20 12.83
CA THR A 49 -5.47 -21.83 12.39
C THR A 49 -4.23 -21.06 11.97
N LEU A 50 -3.10 -21.19 12.68
CA LEU A 50 -1.84 -20.55 12.33
C LEU A 50 -1.36 -20.98 10.93
N VAL A 51 -1.40 -22.29 10.65
CA VAL A 51 -1.06 -22.84 9.33
C VAL A 51 -2.04 -22.33 8.28
N GLY A 52 -3.34 -22.38 8.56
CA GLY A 52 -4.38 -21.89 7.66
C GLY A 52 -4.18 -20.42 7.26
N PHE A 53 -3.98 -19.53 8.24
CA PHE A 53 -3.72 -18.11 7.97
C PHE A 53 -2.40 -17.89 7.24
N THR A 54 -1.35 -18.64 7.59
CA THR A 54 -0.05 -18.55 6.91
C THR A 54 -0.16 -18.95 5.43
N LEU A 55 -0.90 -20.01 5.11
CA LEU A 55 -1.11 -20.43 3.73
C LEU A 55 -1.91 -19.40 2.95
N ILE A 56 -2.97 -18.84 3.55
CA ILE A 56 -3.78 -17.80 2.90
C ILE A 56 -2.94 -16.56 2.61
N TYR A 57 -2.22 -16.03 3.60
CA TYR A 57 -1.36 -14.86 3.39
C TYR A 57 -0.18 -15.17 2.47
N GLY A 58 0.36 -16.38 2.51
CA GLY A 58 1.39 -16.84 1.59
C GLY A 58 0.91 -16.87 0.13
N ALA A 59 -0.29 -17.38 -0.12
CA ALA A 59 -0.91 -17.38 -1.45
C ALA A 59 -1.17 -15.96 -1.96
N LEU A 60 -1.71 -15.09 -1.09
CA LEU A 60 -1.93 -13.68 -1.42
C LEU A 60 -0.61 -12.98 -1.78
N MET A 61 0.45 -13.18 -1.01
CA MET A 61 1.79 -12.66 -1.30
C MET A 61 2.28 -13.11 -2.68
N VAL A 62 2.10 -14.39 -3.06
CA VAL A 62 2.51 -14.87 -4.39
C VAL A 62 1.72 -14.18 -5.51
N VAL A 63 0.41 -14.02 -5.35
CA VAL A 63 -0.43 -13.31 -6.32
C VAL A 63 0.00 -11.84 -6.43
N GLU A 64 0.16 -11.17 -5.30
CA GLU A 64 0.58 -9.77 -5.23
C GLU A 64 1.94 -9.56 -5.88
N LEU A 65 2.94 -10.38 -5.59
CA LEU A 65 4.26 -10.29 -6.22
C LEU A 65 4.21 -10.54 -7.74
N LYS A 66 3.34 -11.44 -8.20
CA LYS A 66 3.12 -11.65 -9.65
C LYS A 66 2.50 -10.42 -10.31
N LEU A 67 1.49 -9.83 -9.67
CA LEU A 67 0.83 -8.63 -10.16
C LEU A 67 1.80 -7.45 -10.17
N LEU A 68 2.48 -7.18 -9.06
CA LEU A 68 3.52 -6.15 -8.97
C LEU A 68 4.57 -6.33 -10.04
N LYS A 69 5.13 -7.53 -10.21
CA LYS A 69 6.10 -7.80 -11.27
C LYS A 69 5.53 -7.51 -12.66
N ARG A 70 4.31 -7.97 -12.96
CA ARG A 70 3.68 -7.74 -14.25
C ARG A 70 3.51 -6.25 -14.54
N TYR A 71 2.97 -5.48 -13.59
CA TYR A 71 2.68 -4.06 -13.80
C TYR A 71 3.93 -3.19 -13.77
N VAL A 72 4.91 -3.50 -12.93
CA VAL A 72 6.21 -2.81 -12.92
C VAL A 72 6.94 -3.02 -14.25
N MET A 73 6.91 -4.23 -14.81
CA MET A 73 7.58 -4.54 -16.08
C MET A 73 6.83 -4.00 -17.30
N ALA A 74 5.51 -3.84 -17.24
CA ALA A 74 4.72 -3.28 -18.33
C ALA A 74 5.03 -1.79 -18.59
N GLY A 75 5.59 -1.09 -17.60
CA GLY A 75 5.96 0.31 -17.73
C GLY A 75 4.76 1.26 -17.94
N PRO A 76 5.02 2.58 -18.06
CA PRO A 76 3.97 3.58 -18.24
C PRO A 76 3.20 3.45 -19.57
N GLU A 77 3.76 2.76 -20.57
CA GLU A 77 3.11 2.53 -21.86
C GLU A 77 1.81 1.73 -21.75
N ALA A 78 1.65 0.91 -20.70
CA ALA A 78 0.40 0.19 -20.44
C ALA A 78 -0.75 1.09 -19.96
N VAL A 79 -0.47 2.36 -19.62
CA VAL A 79 -1.45 3.33 -19.09
C VAL A 79 -1.51 4.59 -19.97
N MET A 80 -0.56 4.79 -20.90
CA MET A 80 -0.64 5.89 -21.85
C MET A 80 -1.77 5.63 -22.86
N PRO A 81 -2.73 6.56 -23.02
CA PRO A 81 -3.63 6.53 -24.16
C PRO A 81 -2.78 6.48 -25.43
N HIS A 82 -3.03 5.50 -26.29
CA HIS A 82 -2.47 5.50 -27.62
C HIS A 82 -2.96 6.78 -28.29
N ASP A 83 -2.08 7.75 -28.50
CA ASP A 83 -2.43 9.00 -29.18
C ASP A 83 -2.87 8.60 -30.60
N PRO A 84 -4.17 8.76 -30.98
CA PRO A 84 -4.60 8.44 -32.33
C PRO A 84 -4.17 9.52 -33.32
N ALA A 85 -3.36 10.50 -32.91
CA ALA A 85 -2.79 11.54 -33.75
C ALA A 85 -1.64 11.02 -34.64
N GLY A 86 -1.85 9.90 -35.32
CA GLY A 86 -1.28 9.68 -36.64
C GLY A 86 -2.03 10.58 -37.64
N GLY A 87 -1.81 11.89 -37.56
CA GLY A 87 -2.25 12.82 -38.60
C GLY A 87 -1.46 12.53 -39.89
N PRO A 88 -2.09 12.55 -41.09
CA PRO A 88 -1.37 12.39 -42.35
C PRO A 88 -0.29 13.48 -42.48
N PRO A 89 0.78 13.24 -43.27
CA PRO A 89 1.77 14.27 -43.53
C PRO A 89 1.15 15.30 -44.47
N ASP A 90 0.51 16.32 -43.89
CA ASP A 90 -0.05 17.43 -44.66
C ASP A 90 1.11 18.31 -45.14
N GLY A 91 1.53 18.03 -46.37
CA GLY A 91 2.20 19.01 -47.22
C GLY A 91 1.26 20.16 -47.57
N ASP A 92 1.89 21.23 -48.05
CA ASP A 92 1.32 22.46 -48.64
C ASP A 92 0.96 23.65 -47.73
N ALA A 93 1.90 24.61 -47.76
CA ALA A 93 1.70 25.95 -48.33
C ALA A 93 0.63 26.89 -47.75
N GLY A 94 1.11 27.95 -47.09
CA GLY A 94 0.73 29.33 -47.42
C GLY A 94 -0.39 29.98 -46.59
N GLY A 95 -0.10 31.15 -46.01
CA GLY A 95 -1.14 32.10 -45.58
C GLY A 95 -0.77 32.95 -44.38
N ARG A 96 -0.60 34.26 -44.60
CA ARG A 96 -0.38 35.30 -43.58
C ARG A 96 -1.64 35.55 -42.73
N GLY A 97 -1.43 35.94 -41.46
CA GLY A 97 -2.09 37.11 -40.87
C GLY A 97 -3.11 36.86 -39.73
N GLY A 98 -2.73 37.32 -38.53
CA GLY A 98 -3.55 38.12 -37.60
C GLY A 98 -4.78 37.49 -36.92
N GLY A 99 -4.75 37.44 -35.58
CA GLY A 99 -5.96 37.28 -34.76
C GLY A 99 -5.67 36.92 -33.30
N SER A 100 -5.89 37.87 -32.40
CA SER A 100 -5.97 37.67 -30.95
C SER A 100 -7.13 36.74 -30.58
N GLY A 101 -6.90 35.75 -29.71
CA GLY A 101 -7.97 34.92 -29.15
C GLY A 101 -7.45 34.07 -27.96
N GLU A 102 -8.20 34.15 -26.86
CA GLU A 102 -8.24 33.28 -25.67
C GLU A 102 -7.25 32.12 -25.60
N GLY A 103 -6.45 32.08 -24.52
CA GLY A 103 -5.59 30.96 -24.19
C GLY A 103 -6.39 29.72 -23.74
N PRO A 104 -6.03 28.49 -24.17
CA PRO A 104 -6.71 27.27 -23.76
C PRO A 104 -6.08 26.65 -22.49
N SER A 105 -6.02 27.40 -21.38
CA SER A 105 -5.37 26.94 -20.13
C SER A 105 -6.32 26.61 -18.98
N ASP A 106 -7.48 27.28 -18.86
CA ASP A 106 -8.31 27.15 -17.65
C ASP A 106 -8.94 25.75 -17.48
N ASP A 107 -9.41 25.14 -18.56
CA ASP A 107 -10.09 23.83 -18.50
C ASP A 107 -9.12 22.67 -18.22
N ARG A 108 -7.87 22.79 -18.69
CA ARG A 108 -6.83 21.78 -18.43
C ARG A 108 -6.29 21.89 -17.01
N GLU A 109 -6.10 23.10 -16.51
CA GLU A 109 -5.66 23.31 -15.13
C GLU A 109 -6.74 22.85 -14.14
N ALA A 110 -8.02 23.12 -14.41
CA ALA A 110 -9.12 22.62 -13.60
C ALA A 110 -9.16 21.08 -13.54
N ALA A 111 -8.93 20.41 -14.67
CA ALA A 111 -8.87 18.95 -14.74
C ALA A 111 -7.67 18.37 -13.95
N LEU A 112 -6.53 19.06 -13.94
CA LEU A 112 -5.35 18.66 -13.16
C LEU A 112 -5.55 18.84 -11.65
N LEU A 113 -6.27 19.89 -11.24
CA LEU A 113 -6.57 20.14 -9.82
C LEU A 113 -7.62 19.16 -9.27
N ALA A 114 -8.56 18.72 -10.10
CA ALA A 114 -9.63 17.79 -9.69
C ALA A 114 -9.13 16.37 -9.37
N PHE A 115 -7.97 15.97 -9.89
CA PHE A 115 -7.35 14.66 -9.60
C PHE A 115 -6.61 14.64 -8.25
N ALA A 116 -6.29 15.81 -7.68
CA ALA A 116 -5.41 15.95 -6.52
C ALA A 116 -6.13 16.02 -5.15
N TYR A 117 -7.45 15.79 -5.11
CA TYR A 117 -8.27 15.76 -3.89
C TYR A 117 -9.10 14.48 -3.84
#